data_AF-A0A8T5EFM7-F1
#
_entry.id   AF-A0A8T5EFM7-F1
#
_cell.length_a   1.000
_cell.length_b   1.000
_cell.length_c   1.000
_cell.angle_alpha   90.00
_cell.angle_beta   90.00
_cell.angle_gamma   90.00
#
_symmetry.space_group_name_H-M   'P 1'
#
loop_
_entity.id
_entity.type
_entity.pdbx_description
1 polymer ?
#
loop_
_entity_poly.entity_id
_entity_poly.type
_entity_poly.pdbx_seq_one_letter_code
_entity_poly.pdbx_strand_id
1 'polypeptide(L)'
;MKTRAISSLFLLFTITLGIISMSPASFADHSEVTITPISGSGSGSGCELTEEGCYNPSTATVDVGGVVIFSNTDGAAHTFSSGVPSDDIIGLEFDSGMLSAGDSAEWIPENVGEFPYFCMIHPWMDGLIIVQEVEESHTEEVEESHTEEVEESHTEEVEESHTEEVEESHTEEVEESHTEEV
;
A
#
# COMPACT_ATOMS: atom_id res chain seq x y z
N MET A 1 -26.10 -82.24 18.45
CA MET A 1 -25.02 -81.81 19.39
C MET A 1 -24.45 -80.50 18.85
N LYS A 2 -24.34 -79.47 19.68
CA LYS A 2 -23.95 -78.09 19.34
C LYS A 2 -22.44 -77.90 19.55
N THR A 3 -21.72 -77.45 18.51
CA THR A 3 -20.34 -76.92 18.59
C THR A 3 -20.31 -75.68 17.68
N ARG A 4 -20.48 -74.48 18.25
CA ARG A 4 -19.45 -73.57 18.79
C ARG A 4 -18.66 -72.87 17.67
N ALA A 5 -18.94 -71.58 17.55
CA ALA A 5 -18.36 -70.60 16.65
C ALA A 5 -16.85 -70.47 16.82
N ILE A 6 -16.14 -70.24 15.71
CA ILE A 6 -14.87 -69.53 15.70
C ILE A 6 -14.95 -68.51 14.56
N SER A 7 -15.40 -67.34 14.96
CA SER A 7 -15.24 -66.05 14.28
C SER A 7 -13.76 -65.73 14.12
N SER A 8 -13.46 -64.81 13.20
CA SER A 8 -12.17 -64.14 12.99
C SER A 8 -11.29 -64.72 11.88
N LEU A 9 -11.68 -64.40 10.64
CA LEU A 9 -10.74 -64.22 9.55
C LEU A 9 -10.59 -62.70 9.32
N PHE A 10 -9.83 -62.04 10.18
CA PHE A 10 -9.38 -60.67 9.91
C PHE A 10 -8.15 -60.75 9.00
N LEU A 11 -8.40 -60.50 7.72
CA LEU A 11 -7.40 -60.28 6.70
C LEU A 11 -6.69 -58.94 7.00
N LEU A 12 -5.55 -58.99 7.69
CA LEU A 12 -4.68 -57.82 7.92
C LEU A 12 -3.90 -57.51 6.61
N PHE A 13 -4.54 -56.82 5.68
CA PHE A 13 -3.84 -56.06 4.65
C PHE A 13 -3.42 -54.72 5.28
N THR A 14 -2.21 -54.68 5.82
CA THR A 14 -1.55 -53.43 6.21
C THR A 14 -1.14 -52.68 4.94
N ILE A 15 -2.08 -51.92 4.37
CA ILE A 15 -1.74 -50.91 3.37
C ILE A 15 -1.17 -49.74 4.15
N THR A 16 0.15 -49.64 4.19
CA THR A 16 0.86 -48.43 4.59
C THR A 16 0.54 -47.35 3.56
N LEU A 17 -0.54 -46.61 3.80
CA LEU A 17 -0.81 -45.36 3.10
C LEU A 17 0.32 -44.40 3.48
N GLY A 18 1.23 -44.18 2.53
CA GLY A 18 2.20 -43.11 2.59
C GLY A 18 1.45 -41.81 2.79
N ILE A 19 1.65 -41.20 3.95
CA ILE A 19 1.31 -39.80 4.17
C ILE A 19 2.18 -38.99 3.21
N ILE A 20 1.59 -38.56 2.10
CA ILE A 20 2.17 -37.49 1.29
C ILE A 20 2.11 -36.27 2.20
N SER A 21 3.25 -35.95 2.82
CA SER A 21 3.46 -34.67 3.49
C SER A 21 3.42 -33.61 2.39
N MET A 22 2.23 -33.11 2.09
CA MET A 22 2.09 -31.85 1.39
C MET A 22 2.60 -30.79 2.36
N SER A 23 3.85 -30.38 2.19
CA SER A 23 4.30 -29.09 2.69
C SER A 23 3.30 -28.04 2.20
N PRO A 24 2.79 -27.14 3.07
CA PRO A 24 1.91 -26.08 2.60
C PRO A 24 2.64 -25.29 1.52
N ALA A 25 1.90 -24.82 0.52
CA ALA A 25 2.43 -23.90 -0.47
C ALA A 25 3.11 -22.76 0.30
N SER A 26 4.40 -22.59 0.08
CA SER A 26 5.12 -21.37 0.44
C SER A 26 4.52 -20.29 -0.44
N PHE A 27 3.40 -19.70 -0.01
CA PHE A 27 3.01 -18.40 -0.50
C PHE A 27 4.19 -17.48 -0.19
N ALA A 28 4.58 -16.64 -1.14
CA ALA A 28 5.54 -15.59 -0.87
C ALA A 28 5.08 -14.85 0.40
N ASP A 29 6.03 -14.40 1.23
CA ASP A 29 5.76 -13.53 2.37
C ASP A 29 5.24 -12.20 1.80
N HIS A 30 3.96 -12.18 1.43
CA HIS A 30 3.29 -11.02 0.87
C HIS A 30 3.09 -10.05 2.03
N SER A 31 3.52 -8.80 1.84
CA SER A 31 3.36 -7.77 2.87
C SER A 31 1.89 -7.58 3.22
N GLU A 32 1.62 -7.45 4.52
CA GLU A 32 0.29 -7.23 5.07
C GLU A 32 0.30 -5.96 5.90
N VAL A 33 -0.74 -5.14 5.76
CA VAL A 33 -0.97 -3.96 6.60
C VAL A 33 -2.42 -3.91 7.05
N THR A 34 -2.63 -3.68 8.35
CA THR A 34 -3.97 -3.43 8.91
C THR A 34 -4.14 -1.95 9.18
N ILE A 35 -5.24 -1.39 8.68
CA ILE A 35 -5.66 0.00 8.88
C ILE A 35 -6.90 -0.01 9.78
N THR A 36 -6.86 0.83 10.81
CA THR A 36 -7.96 0.99 11.77
C THR A 36 -8.36 2.45 11.91
N PRO A 37 -9.65 2.79 12.09
CA PRO A 37 -10.04 4.14 12.43
C PRO A 37 -9.60 4.47 13.85
N ILE A 38 -9.11 5.69 14.09
CA ILE A 38 -8.81 6.17 15.43
C ILE A 38 -10.11 6.18 16.24
N SER A 39 -10.09 5.70 17.49
CA SER A 39 -11.30 5.64 18.32
C SER A 39 -11.95 7.02 18.47
N GLY A 40 -13.25 7.10 18.16
CA GLY A 40 -14.01 8.34 18.20
C GLY A 40 -13.92 9.22 16.96
N SER A 41 -13.09 8.87 15.96
CA SER A 41 -12.97 9.63 14.69
C SER A 41 -14.28 9.74 13.91
N GLY A 42 -15.19 8.76 14.05
CA GLY A 42 -16.53 8.84 13.46
C GLY A 42 -17.51 9.77 14.17
N SER A 43 -17.18 10.27 15.37
CA SER A 43 -18.10 11.11 16.16
C SER A 43 -17.99 12.62 15.86
N GLY A 44 -16.95 13.03 15.15
CA GLY A 44 -16.77 14.42 14.76
C GLY A 44 -15.47 14.65 13.99
N SER A 45 -15.43 15.75 13.25
CA SER A 45 -14.23 16.24 12.58
C SER A 45 -13.19 16.74 13.59
N GLY A 46 -11.95 16.84 13.16
CA GLY A 46 -10.80 17.35 13.89
C GLY A 46 -9.58 16.43 13.87
N CYS A 47 -9.76 15.12 13.65
CA CYS A 47 -8.64 14.18 13.52
C CYS A 47 -7.78 14.45 12.28
N GLU A 48 -8.38 14.95 11.20
CA GLU A 48 -7.72 15.33 9.95
C GLU A 48 -6.77 16.53 10.11
N LEU A 49 -6.90 17.27 11.21
CA LEU A 49 -6.04 18.41 11.54
C LEU A 49 -4.88 18.01 12.47
N THR A 50 -4.79 16.73 12.85
CA THR A 50 -3.73 16.20 13.72
C THR A 50 -2.66 15.49 12.91
N GLU A 51 -1.45 15.38 13.44
CA GLU A 51 -0.37 14.59 12.80
C GLU A 51 -0.66 13.09 12.79
N GLU A 52 -1.51 12.61 13.70
CA GLU A 52 -1.93 11.20 13.79
C GLU A 52 -2.94 10.83 12.70
N GLY A 53 -3.71 11.80 12.18
CA GLY A 53 -4.78 11.57 11.22
C GLY A 53 -6.00 10.86 11.81
N CYS A 54 -6.91 10.42 10.94
CA CYS A 54 -8.14 9.74 11.34
C CYS A 54 -8.04 8.20 11.31
N TYR A 55 -6.96 7.66 10.74
CA TYR A 55 -6.66 6.23 10.68
C TYR A 55 -5.29 5.93 11.28
N ASN A 56 -5.08 4.68 11.71
CA ASN A 56 -3.81 4.15 12.15
C ASN A 56 -3.45 2.89 11.34
N PRO A 57 -2.32 2.89 10.60
CA PRO A 57 -1.54 4.09 10.29
C PRO A 57 -2.34 5.06 9.40
N SER A 58 -2.01 6.36 9.43
CA SER A 58 -2.63 7.38 8.55
C SER A 58 -2.16 7.24 7.10
N THR A 59 -0.88 6.90 6.94
CA THR A 59 -0.28 6.46 5.69
C THR A 59 0.18 5.01 5.85
N ALA A 60 -0.44 4.10 5.12
CA ALA A 60 -0.06 2.69 5.04
C ALA A 60 0.87 2.46 3.85
N THR A 61 1.82 1.54 3.98
CA THR A 61 2.65 1.06 2.86
C THR A 61 2.52 -0.45 2.76
N VAL A 62 2.35 -0.95 1.54
CA VAL A 62 2.22 -2.38 1.21
C VAL A 62 2.83 -2.61 -0.17
N ASP A 63 3.25 -3.82 -0.47
CA ASP A 63 3.75 -4.16 -1.80
C ASP A 63 2.61 -4.62 -2.72
N VAL A 64 2.82 -4.56 -4.03
CA VAL A 64 1.88 -5.14 -5.01
C VAL A 64 1.66 -6.63 -4.70
N GLY A 65 0.40 -7.05 -4.70
CA GLY A 65 -0.02 -8.40 -4.32
C GLY A 65 -0.02 -8.67 -2.81
N GLY A 66 0.34 -7.70 -1.99
CA GLY A 66 0.15 -7.71 -0.54
C GLY A 66 -1.32 -7.67 -0.12
N VAL A 67 -1.58 -7.57 1.18
CA VAL A 67 -2.94 -7.51 1.73
C VAL A 67 -3.13 -6.25 2.58
N VAL A 68 -4.11 -5.44 2.21
CA VAL A 68 -4.61 -4.34 3.05
C VAL A 68 -5.85 -4.81 3.78
N ILE A 69 -5.82 -4.82 5.10
CA ILE A 69 -6.95 -5.16 5.97
C ILE A 69 -7.54 -3.87 6.53
N PHE A 70 -8.79 -3.59 6.18
CA PHE A 70 -9.57 -2.52 6.78
C PHE A 70 -10.35 -3.08 7.98
N SER A 71 -10.00 -2.69 9.19
CA SER A 71 -10.62 -3.23 10.42
C SER A 71 -11.30 -2.12 11.20
N ASN A 72 -12.63 -2.17 11.32
CA ASN A 72 -13.36 -1.18 12.11
C ASN A 72 -13.30 -1.50 13.61
N THR A 73 -12.34 -0.89 14.30
CA THR A 73 -12.21 -0.97 15.77
C THR A 73 -12.95 0.14 16.51
N ASP A 74 -13.56 1.09 15.81
CA ASP A 74 -14.33 2.20 16.39
C ASP A 74 -15.77 1.78 16.69
N GLY A 75 -16.45 2.55 17.55
CA GLY A 75 -17.86 2.30 17.89
C GLY A 75 -18.84 2.75 16.80
N ALA A 76 -18.43 3.70 15.94
CA ALA A 76 -19.20 4.11 14.77
C ALA A 76 -18.99 3.13 13.60
N ALA A 77 -19.96 3.06 12.69
CA ALA A 77 -19.76 2.34 11.44
C ALA A 77 -18.84 3.15 10.51
N HIS A 78 -18.06 2.50 9.66
CA HIS A 78 -17.15 3.16 8.70
C HIS A 78 -17.13 2.48 7.34
N THR A 79 -16.81 3.24 6.30
CA THR A 79 -16.37 2.69 5.00
C THR A 79 -14.90 3.03 4.79
N PHE A 80 -14.25 2.26 3.93
CA PHE A 80 -12.92 2.52 3.40
C PHE A 80 -13.05 2.48 1.88
N SER A 81 -13.11 3.65 1.27
CA SER A 81 -13.45 3.78 -0.16
C SER A 81 -12.40 4.64 -0.84
N SER A 82 -11.75 4.10 -1.87
CA SER A 82 -10.68 4.78 -2.62
C SER A 82 -11.19 6.06 -3.30
N GLY A 83 -10.35 7.08 -3.38
CA GLY A 83 -10.65 8.39 -3.93
C GLY A 83 -10.75 9.47 -2.85
N VAL A 84 -11.23 10.64 -3.24
CA VAL A 84 -11.50 11.78 -2.36
C VAL A 84 -12.96 12.22 -2.46
N PRO A 85 -13.51 12.96 -1.47
CA PRO A 85 -14.93 13.36 -1.45
C PRO A 85 -15.40 14.16 -2.67
N SER A 86 -14.48 14.79 -3.42
CA SER A 86 -14.78 15.59 -4.61
C SER A 86 -14.81 14.80 -5.92
N ASP A 87 -14.46 13.51 -5.91
CA ASP A 87 -14.39 12.71 -7.13
C ASP A 87 -15.79 12.36 -7.67
N ASP A 88 -15.91 12.31 -9.00
CA ASP A 88 -17.17 11.91 -9.67
C ASP A 88 -17.51 10.42 -9.44
N ILE A 89 -16.47 9.58 -9.27
CA ILE A 89 -16.59 8.15 -9.03
C ILE A 89 -15.71 7.79 -7.83
N ILE A 90 -16.32 7.28 -6.78
CA ILE A 90 -15.67 6.86 -5.53
C ILE A 90 -15.64 5.34 -5.46
N GLY A 91 -14.57 4.79 -4.90
CA GLY A 91 -14.41 3.36 -4.67
C GLY A 91 -14.05 2.55 -5.91
N LEU A 92 -13.45 3.19 -6.93
CA LEU A 92 -13.08 2.50 -8.18
C LEU A 92 -12.01 1.42 -7.96
N GLU A 93 -11.01 1.70 -7.11
CA GLU A 93 -9.93 0.76 -6.79
C GLU A 93 -10.37 -0.22 -5.70
N PHE A 94 -11.02 0.30 -4.65
CA PHE A 94 -11.63 -0.51 -3.60
C PHE A 94 -12.76 0.23 -2.88
N ASP A 95 -13.72 -0.54 -2.37
CA ASP A 95 -14.73 -0.10 -1.43
C ASP A 95 -15.04 -1.24 -0.45
N SER A 96 -14.79 -1.03 0.84
CA SER A 96 -15.13 -2.01 1.88
C SER A 96 -16.64 -2.22 2.03
N GLY A 97 -17.45 -1.29 1.52
CA GLY A 97 -18.82 -1.12 1.96
C GLY A 97 -18.90 -0.72 3.43
N MET A 98 -20.09 -0.84 4.02
CA MET A 98 -20.31 -0.46 5.41
C MET A 98 -19.80 -1.54 6.37
N LEU A 99 -18.80 -1.20 7.19
CA LEU A 99 -18.28 -2.03 8.27
C LEU A 99 -18.86 -1.58 9.61
N SER A 100 -19.56 -2.46 10.31
CA SER A 100 -19.98 -2.22 11.69
C SER A 100 -18.78 -2.34 12.64
N ALA A 101 -18.95 -1.96 13.90
CA ALA A 101 -17.92 -2.16 14.91
C ALA A 101 -17.53 -3.64 15.01
N GLY A 102 -16.24 -3.94 14.83
CA GLY A 102 -15.67 -5.28 14.82
C GLY A 102 -15.67 -5.99 13.46
N ASP A 103 -16.27 -5.41 12.43
CA ASP A 103 -16.22 -5.95 11.07
C ASP A 103 -14.92 -5.54 10.35
N SER A 104 -14.52 -6.34 9.36
CA SER A 104 -13.35 -6.08 8.52
C SER A 104 -13.59 -6.40 7.04
N ALA A 105 -12.78 -5.80 6.17
CA ALA A 105 -12.71 -6.09 4.74
C ALA A 105 -11.24 -6.12 4.29
N GLU A 106 -10.98 -6.72 3.13
CA GLU A 106 -9.64 -6.86 2.57
C GLU A 106 -9.58 -6.31 1.14
N TRP A 107 -8.43 -5.76 0.78
CA TRP A 107 -8.09 -5.37 -0.58
C TRP A 107 -6.67 -5.83 -0.92
N ILE A 108 -6.49 -6.39 -2.11
CA ILE A 108 -5.20 -6.84 -2.64
C ILE A 108 -4.85 -5.88 -3.78
N PRO A 109 -3.86 -4.99 -3.62
CA PRO A 109 -3.49 -4.04 -4.65
C PRO A 109 -2.75 -4.74 -5.79
N GLU A 110 -3.14 -4.45 -7.03
CA GLU A 110 -2.54 -5.04 -8.23
C GLU A 110 -1.56 -4.09 -8.95
N ASN A 111 -1.54 -2.81 -8.57
CA ASN A 111 -0.75 -1.78 -9.22
C ASN A 111 -0.02 -0.92 -8.18
N VAL A 112 1.22 -0.55 -8.48
CA VAL A 112 1.96 0.45 -7.70
C VAL A 112 1.30 1.82 -7.79
N GLY A 113 1.40 2.62 -6.72
CA GLY A 113 0.90 3.98 -6.70
C GLY A 113 0.46 4.47 -5.33
N GLU A 114 -0.10 5.67 -5.33
CA GLU A 114 -0.70 6.30 -4.17
C GLU A 114 -2.24 6.26 -4.30
N PHE A 115 -2.88 5.69 -3.30
CA PHE A 115 -4.32 5.47 -3.26
C PHE A 115 -4.90 6.25 -2.07
N PRO A 116 -5.30 7.52 -2.28
CA PRO A 116 -6.06 8.23 -1.26
C PRO A 116 -7.39 7.51 -1.06
N TYR A 117 -7.90 7.53 0.17
CA TYR A 117 -9.19 6.96 0.50
C TYR A 117 -9.84 7.73 1.63
N PHE A 118 -11.14 7.55 1.79
CA PHE A 118 -11.87 8.18 2.87
C PHE A 118 -13.08 7.37 3.32
N CYS A 119 -13.69 7.78 4.45
CA CYS A 119 -14.96 7.22 4.91
C CYS A 119 -16.13 8.03 4.32
N MET A 120 -16.99 7.37 3.54
CA MET A 120 -18.08 8.03 2.81
C MET A 120 -19.12 8.69 3.72
N ILE A 121 -19.30 8.19 4.95
CA ILE A 121 -20.25 8.75 5.92
C ILE A 121 -19.59 9.71 6.92
N HIS A 122 -18.26 9.74 6.97
CA HIS A 122 -17.46 10.66 7.77
C HIS A 122 -16.39 11.30 6.87
N PRO A 123 -16.77 12.24 5.97
CA PRO A 123 -15.90 12.64 4.86
C PRO A 123 -14.61 13.37 5.24
N TRP A 124 -14.46 13.74 6.51
CA TRP A 124 -13.22 14.28 7.07
C TRP A 124 -12.18 13.19 7.35
N MET A 125 -12.57 11.92 7.42
CA MET A 125 -11.65 10.83 7.66
C MET A 125 -10.98 10.39 6.37
N ASP A 126 -9.88 11.03 6.03
CA ASP A 126 -9.00 10.64 4.93
C ASP A 126 -7.76 9.89 5.41
N GLY A 127 -7.20 9.08 4.49
CA GLY A 127 -5.95 8.38 4.66
C GLY A 127 -5.29 8.09 3.32
N LEU A 128 -4.06 7.56 3.37
CA LEU A 128 -3.28 7.23 2.19
C LEU A 128 -2.75 5.80 2.24
N ILE A 129 -2.84 5.07 1.14
CA ILE A 129 -2.14 3.80 0.95
C ILE A 129 -1.10 4.01 -0.15
N ILE A 130 0.15 3.67 0.15
CA ILE A 130 1.26 3.64 -0.80
C ILE A 130 1.50 2.18 -1.16
N VAL A 131 1.33 1.85 -2.44
CA VAL A 131 1.65 0.53 -2.98
C VAL A 131 2.97 0.61 -3.73
N GLN A 132 3.94 -0.20 -3.31
CA GLN A 132 5.28 -0.24 -3.89
C GLN A 132 5.59 -1.59 -4.55
N GLU A 133 6.69 -1.67 -5.30
CA GLU A 133 7.15 -2.93 -5.87
C GLU A 133 7.60 -3.90 -4.76
N VAL A 134 7.51 -5.20 -5.04
CA VAL A 134 8.03 -6.21 -4.11
C VAL A 134 9.56 -6.14 -4.12
N GLU A 135 10.15 -5.64 -3.03
CA GLU A 135 11.60 -5.73 -2.82
C GLU A 135 11.94 -7.20 -2.52
N GLU A 136 12.26 -7.98 -3.55
CA GLU A 136 12.81 -9.33 -3.36
C GLU A 136 14.12 -9.22 -2.57
N SER A 137 14.12 -9.63 -1.31
CA SER A 137 15.35 -9.73 -0.53
C SER A 137 16.24 -10.80 -1.17
N HIS A 138 17.21 -10.37 -1.99
CA HIS A 138 18.26 -11.22 -2.50
C HIS A 138 18.98 -11.86 -1.30
N THR A 139 18.85 -13.18 -1.18
CA THR A 139 19.72 -13.97 -0.30
C THR A 139 21.10 -13.97 -0.94
N GLU A 140 21.96 -13.06 -0.50
CA GLU A 140 23.38 -13.00 -0.86
C GLU A 140 24.08 -14.27 -0.31
N GLU A 141 24.19 -15.29 -1.15
CA GLU A 141 25.21 -16.33 -1.00
C GLU A 141 26.58 -15.65 -1.17
N VAL A 142 27.30 -15.48 -0.06
CA VAL A 142 28.65 -14.90 -0.02
C VAL A 142 29.62 -15.82 -0.78
N GLU A 143 29.90 -15.53 -2.04
CA GLU A 143 31.07 -16.04 -2.76
C GLU A 143 32.20 -15.00 -2.66
N GLU A 144 33.27 -15.37 -1.97
CA GLU A 144 34.50 -14.60 -1.83
C GLU A 144 35.22 -14.36 -3.16
N SER A 145 35.97 -13.25 -3.17
CA SER A 145 37.14 -12.94 -3.99
C SER A 145 36.93 -12.12 -5.27
N HIS A 146 37.21 -10.81 -5.15
CA HIS A 146 37.91 -10.09 -6.20
C HIS A 146 38.82 -9.02 -5.58
N THR A 147 40.08 -9.39 -5.36
CA THR A 147 41.21 -8.46 -5.52
C THR A 147 41.56 -8.44 -6.99
N GLU A 148 41.60 -7.27 -7.64
CA GLU A 148 42.61 -6.88 -8.64
C GLU A 148 42.66 -5.35 -8.75
N GLU A 149 43.76 -4.88 -9.28
CA GLU A 149 44.49 -3.67 -8.92
C GLU A 149 44.00 -2.41 -9.66
N VAL A 150 44.18 -1.25 -9.03
CA VAL A 150 43.97 0.09 -9.60
C VAL A 150 45.30 0.58 -10.16
N GLU A 151 45.41 0.77 -11.48
CA GLU A 151 46.41 1.64 -12.10
C GLU A 151 45.81 2.39 -13.32
N GLU A 152 45.67 3.70 -13.11
CA GLU A 152 45.96 4.84 -13.98
C GLU A 152 45.34 5.12 -15.38
N SER A 153 44.90 6.38 -15.48
CA SER A 153 45.21 7.40 -16.51
C SER A 153 44.05 7.90 -17.38
N HIS A 154 43.64 9.15 -17.12
CA HIS A 154 43.68 10.20 -18.15
C HIS A 154 43.57 11.59 -17.50
N THR A 155 44.68 12.32 -17.53
CA THR A 155 44.71 13.79 -17.54
C THR A 155 44.44 14.28 -18.96
N GLU A 156 43.75 15.42 -19.13
CA GLU A 156 44.17 16.59 -19.90
C GLU A 156 43.27 17.78 -19.55
N GLU A 157 43.88 18.97 -19.58
CA GLU A 157 43.48 20.21 -18.93
C GLU A 157 43.21 21.32 -19.98
N VAL A 158 42.16 22.13 -19.73
CA VAL A 158 41.99 23.59 -19.99
C VAL A 158 41.98 24.02 -21.49
N GLU A 159 41.27 25.03 -22.03
CA GLU A 159 40.96 26.42 -21.63
C GLU A 159 39.72 27.01 -22.37
N GLU A 160 39.31 28.17 -21.84
CA GLU A 160 38.20 29.09 -22.11
C GLU A 160 38.09 29.78 -23.50
N SER A 161 36.90 30.34 -23.76
CA SER A 161 36.60 31.72 -24.24
C SER A 161 35.20 31.71 -24.90
N HIS A 162 34.33 32.72 -24.89
CA HIS A 162 34.47 34.16 -24.81
C HIS A 162 33.09 34.76 -24.44
N THR A 163 33.08 35.85 -23.67
CA THR A 163 31.97 36.77 -23.41
C THR A 163 31.74 37.76 -24.58
N GLU A 164 30.51 38.21 -24.83
CA GLU A 164 30.20 39.64 -25.04
C GLU A 164 28.68 39.94 -24.97
N GLU A 165 28.37 41.18 -24.59
CA GLU A 165 27.10 41.72 -24.09
C GLU A 165 26.30 42.51 -25.16
N VAL A 166 25.14 43.05 -24.71
CA VAL A 166 24.51 44.36 -25.05
C VAL A 166 23.19 44.37 -25.88
N GLU A 167 22.10 44.65 -25.13
CA GLU A 167 20.99 45.63 -25.32
C GLU A 167 20.09 45.61 -26.59
N GLU A 168 18.84 46.12 -26.64
CA GLU A 168 18.04 47.06 -25.82
C GLU A 168 16.54 47.02 -26.25
N SER A 169 15.65 47.54 -25.39
CA SER A 169 14.32 48.16 -25.67
C SER A 169 13.14 47.24 -26.11
N HIS A 170 11.90 47.40 -25.66
CA HIS A 170 11.14 48.64 -25.53
C HIS A 170 9.99 48.50 -24.50
N THR A 171 9.83 49.53 -23.67
CA THR A 171 8.68 49.86 -22.84
C THR A 171 7.51 50.39 -23.67
N GLU A 172 6.26 50.11 -23.29
CA GLU A 172 5.21 51.15 -23.25
C GLU A 172 4.10 50.82 -22.24
N GLU A 173 3.82 51.79 -21.39
CA GLU A 173 2.73 51.83 -20.43
C GLU A 173 1.44 52.28 -21.14
N VAL A 174 0.28 51.81 -20.67
CA VAL A 174 -0.99 52.50 -20.94
C VAL A 174 -1.71 52.65 -19.60
N GLU A 175 -1.70 53.87 -19.09
CA GLU A 175 -2.54 54.33 -17.99
C GLU A 175 -4.01 54.56 -18.41
N GLU A 176 -4.88 54.23 -17.45
CA GLU A 176 -6.14 54.86 -17.03
C GLU A 176 -7.14 55.50 -18.01
N SER A 177 -8.43 55.20 -17.81
CA SER A 177 -9.37 56.21 -17.28
C SER A 177 -10.79 55.67 -16.98
N HIS A 178 -11.21 55.90 -15.74
CA HIS A 178 -12.53 56.34 -15.22
C HIS A 178 -13.86 55.85 -15.86
N THR A 179 -14.86 55.48 -15.05
CA THR A 179 -15.75 56.46 -14.37
C THR A 179 -16.65 55.83 -13.30
N GLU A 180 -17.08 56.73 -12.41
CA GLU A 180 -17.80 56.63 -11.13
C GLU A 180 -19.34 56.50 -11.24
N GLU A 181 -19.96 56.07 -10.12
CA GLU A 181 -21.32 56.27 -9.59
C GLU A 181 -22.58 55.81 -10.36
N VAL A 182 -23.42 54.97 -9.73
CA VAL A 182 -24.62 55.32 -8.92
C VAL A 182 -24.95 54.17 -7.96
#